data_AF-A0A4R2JMD9-F1
#
_entry.id   AF-A0A4R2JMD9-F1
#
_cell.length_a   1.000
_cell.length_b   1.000
_cell.length_c   1.000
_cell.angle_alpha   90.00
_cell.angle_beta   90.00
_cell.angle_gamma   90.00
#
_symmetry.space_group_name_H-M   'P 1'
#
loop_
_entity.id
_entity.type
_entity.pdbx_description
1 polymer ?
#
loop_
_entity_poly.entity_id
_entity_poly.type
_entity_poly.pdbx_seq_one_letter_code
_entity_poly.pdbx_strand_id
1 'polypeptide(L)'
;MINKAYCPVCEQEVKFKIKKGLIKEYKGVQVNVEENIPYCSKCGTELFVLEIENNNLKRLYKRYEELTGLVIMKDTIKSKLER
;
A
#
# COMPACT_ATOMS: atom_id res chain seq x y z
N MET A 1 -3.97 -17.50 0.27
CA MET A 1 -3.80 -16.07 -0.04
C MET A 1 -5.07 -15.56 -0.67
N ILE A 2 -5.71 -14.55 -0.04
CA ILE A 2 -6.92 -13.93 -0.58
C ILE A 2 -6.47 -12.94 -1.66
N ASN A 3 -6.46 -13.38 -2.91
CA ASN A 3 -6.11 -12.54 -4.06
C ASN A 3 -7.35 -11.82 -4.62
N LYS A 4 -8.32 -11.47 -3.77
CA LYS A 4 -9.55 -10.79 -4.18
C LYS A 4 -9.68 -9.45 -3.47
N ALA A 5 -10.19 -8.46 -4.20
CA ALA A 5 -10.53 -7.15 -3.68
C ALA A 5 -11.73 -6.60 -4.44
N TYR A 6 -12.46 -5.68 -3.82
CA TYR A 6 -13.55 -4.99 -4.50
C TYR A 6 -12.98 -4.04 -5.56
N CYS A 7 -13.47 -4.13 -6.79
CA CYS A 7 -13.14 -3.20 -7.84
C CYS A 7 -14.29 -2.20 -8.02
N PRO A 8 -14.05 -0.89 -7.83
CA PRO A 8 -15.09 0.12 -7.96
C PRO A 8 -15.57 0.30 -9.41
N VAL A 9 -14.76 -0.10 -10.39
CA VAL A 9 -15.10 0.00 -11.83
C VAL A 9 -15.89 -1.24 -12.31
N CYS A 10 -15.58 -2.43 -11.77
CA CYS A 10 -16.33 -3.65 -12.10
C CYS A 10 -17.52 -3.88 -11.15
N GLU A 11 -17.65 -3.04 -10.12
CA GLU A 11 -18.66 -3.08 -9.06
C GLU A 11 -18.80 -4.46 -8.37
N GLN A 12 -17.70 -5.21 -8.27
CA GLN A 12 -17.71 -6.57 -7.76
C GLN A 12 -16.35 -6.95 -7.15
N GLU A 13 -16.34 -8.04 -6.37
CA GLU A 13 -15.09 -8.67 -6.00
C GLU A 13 -14.41 -9.33 -7.20
N VAL A 14 -13.15 -8.96 -7.43
CA VAL A 14 -12.35 -9.47 -8.53
C VAL A 14 -11.04 -10.00 -8.00
N LYS A 15 -10.44 -10.94 -8.75
CA LYS A 15 -9.04 -11.28 -8.54
C LYS A 15 -8.17 -10.07 -8.91
N PHE A 16 -7.07 -9.86 -8.19
CA PHE A 16 -6.08 -8.86 -8.55
C PHE A 16 -4.73 -9.47 -8.92
N LYS A 17 -3.97 -8.74 -9.73
CA LYS A 17 -2.56 -9.00 -10.05
C LYS A 17 -1.72 -7.92 -9.40
N ILE A 18 -0.48 -8.22 -9.07
CA ILE A 18 0.46 -7.24 -8.52
C ILE A 18 1.41 -6.79 -9.62
N LYS A 19 1.61 -5.49 -9.77
CA LYS A 19 2.77 -4.93 -10.46
C LYS A 19 3.69 -4.26 -9.44
N LYS A 20 4.97 -4.16 -9.81
CA LYS A 20 5.95 -3.43 -9.02
C LYS A 20 5.97 -1.97 -9.44
N GLY A 21 5.92 -1.09 -8.45
CA GLY A 21 6.17 0.35 -8.58
C GLY A 21 7.44 0.74 -7.84
N LEU A 22 7.80 2.02 -7.93
CA LEU A 22 8.95 2.59 -7.24
C LEU A 22 8.60 3.96 -6.66
N ILE A 23 8.61 4.06 -5.34
CA ILE A 23 8.53 5.32 -4.62
C ILE A 23 9.93 5.93 -4.63
N LYS A 24 10.16 6.89 -5.53
CA LYS A 24 11.47 7.54 -5.69
C LYS A 24 11.80 8.46 -4.53
N GLU A 25 10.85 9.28 -4.11
CA GLU A 25 11.01 10.30 -3.10
C GLU A 25 9.88 10.25 -2.06
N TYR A 26 10.23 10.51 -0.80
CA TYR A 26 9.27 10.71 0.27
C TYR A 26 9.76 11.83 1.20
N LYS A 27 8.92 12.87 1.37
CA LYS A 27 9.23 14.06 2.17
C LYS A 27 10.57 14.72 1.81
N GLY A 28 10.87 14.85 0.52
CA GLY A 28 12.11 15.46 0.03
C GLY A 28 13.36 14.57 0.13
N VAL A 29 13.23 13.33 0.61
CA VAL A 29 14.33 12.36 0.69
C VAL A 29 14.18 11.32 -0.41
N GLN A 30 15.25 11.07 -1.17
CA GLN A 30 15.28 10.00 -2.17
C GLN A 30 15.34 8.63 -1.48
N VAL A 31 14.23 7.91 -1.47
CA VAL A 31 14.08 6.63 -0.76
C VAL A 31 14.23 5.41 -1.68
N ASN A 32 13.81 5.52 -2.94
CA ASN A 32 13.83 4.47 -3.96
C ASN A 32 13.32 3.11 -3.45
N VAL A 33 12.10 3.10 -2.90
CA VAL A 33 11.47 1.90 -2.30
C VAL A 33 10.51 1.25 -3.28
N GLU A 34 10.66 -0.06 -3.50
CA GLU A 34 9.67 -0.81 -4.28
C GLU A 34 8.32 -0.86 -3.57
N GLU A 35 7.26 -0.67 -4.34
CA GLU A 35 5.87 -0.85 -3.92
C GLU A 35 5.18 -1.95 -4.72
N ASN A 36 4.20 -2.61 -4.09
CA ASN A 36 3.32 -3.55 -4.76
C ASN A 36 2.01 -2.83 -5.06
N ILE A 37 1.65 -2.75 -6.32
CA ILE A 37 0.43 -2.07 -6.76
C ILE A 37 -0.57 -3.12 -7.26
N PRO A 38 -1.71 -3.31 -6.57
CA PRO A 38 -2.73 -4.27 -6.99
C PRO A 38 -3.54 -3.70 -8.14
N TYR A 39 -3.77 -4.50 -9.17
CA TYR A 39 -4.62 -4.15 -10.31
C TYR A 39 -5.70 -5.19 -10.53
N CYS A 40 -6.91 -4.73 -10.86
CA CYS A 40 -8.02 -5.56 -11.25
C CYS A 40 -7.62 -6.47 -12.43
N SER A 41 -7.81 -7.78 -12.27
CA SER A 41 -7.48 -8.73 -13.35
C SER A 41 -8.43 -8.63 -14.55
N LYS A 42 -9.56 -7.90 -14.43
CA LYS A 42 -10.56 -7.72 -15.49
C LYS A 42 -10.36 -6.40 -16.24
N CYS A 43 -10.49 -5.26 -15.54
CA CYS A 43 -10.44 -3.94 -16.17
C CYS A 43 -9.07 -3.24 -16.06
N GLY A 44 -8.14 -3.77 -15.26
CA GLY A 44 -6.82 -3.18 -15.08
C GLY A 44 -6.77 -1.94 -14.18
N THR A 45 -7.88 -1.51 -13.58
CA THR A 45 -7.88 -0.41 -12.58
C THR A 45 -7.07 -0.80 -11.35
N GLU A 46 -6.31 0.14 -10.80
CA GLU A 46 -5.63 0.00 -9.51
C GLU A 46 -6.65 -0.24 -8.39
N LEU A 47 -6.33 -1.13 -7.47
CA LEU A 47 -7.21 -1.51 -6.37
C LEU A 47 -6.54 -1.20 -5.04
N PHE A 48 -7.34 -0.72 -4.09
CA PHE A 48 -6.90 -0.53 -2.72
C PHE A 48 -7.00 -1.85 -1.95
N VAL A 49 -5.86 -2.38 -1.51
CA VAL A 49 -5.79 -3.59 -0.69
C VAL A 49 -5.04 -3.28 0.60
N LEU A 50 -5.77 -3.13 1.70
CA LEU A 50 -5.26 -2.63 2.98
C LEU A 50 -3.98 -3.35 3.46
N GLU A 51 -3.89 -4.67 3.28
CA GLU A 51 -2.69 -5.42 3.65
C GLU A 51 -1.45 -5.04 2.82
N ILE A 52 -1.65 -4.82 1.51
CA ILE A 52 -0.59 -4.41 0.59
C ILE A 52 -0.14 -2.99 0.88
N GLU A 53 -1.09 -2.07 1.10
CA GLU A 53 -0.80 -0.69 1.49
C GLU A 53 0.01 -0.61 2.77
N ASN A 54 -0.42 -1.34 3.80
CA ASN A 54 0.29 -1.41 5.07
C ASN A 54 1.71 -1.98 4.90
N ASN A 55 1.90 -2.96 4.01
CA ASN A 55 3.22 -3.52 3.75
C ASN A 55 4.12 -2.52 2.99
N ASN A 56 3.58 -1.83 1.98
CA ASN A 56 4.27 -0.76 1.25
C ASN A 56 4.72 0.34 2.22
N LEU A 57 3.81 0.85 3.07
CA LEU A 57 4.12 1.88 4.07
C LEU A 57 5.18 1.42 5.08
N LYS A 58 5.13 0.16 5.54
CA LYS A 58 6.17 -0.39 6.43
C LYS A 58 7.56 -0.32 5.80
N ARG A 59 7.70 -0.68 4.51
CA ARG A 59 8.98 -0.61 3.80
C ARG A 59 9.43 0.83 3.59
N LEU A 60 8.50 1.70 3.20
CA LEU A 60 8.78 3.12 2.98
C LEU A 60 9.29 3.79 4.25
N TYR A 61 8.57 3.61 5.36
CA TYR A 61 8.92 4.23 6.63
C TYR A 61 10.24 3.72 7.15
N LYS A 62 10.46 2.40 7.15
CA LYS A 62 11.74 1.84 7.56
C LYS A 62 12.90 2.46 6.77
N ARG A 63 12.77 2.56 5.44
CA ARG A 63 13.82 3.15 4.60
C ARG A 63 14.05 4.63 4.91
N TYR A 64 12.99 5.38 5.13
CA TYR A 64 13.08 6.80 5.47
C TYR A 64 13.74 7.02 6.84
N GLU A 65 13.40 6.20 7.85
CA GLU A 65 14.03 6.22 9.17
C GLU A 65 15.53 5.90 9.06
N GLU A 66 15.91 4.88 8.28
CA GLU A 66 17.31 4.53 8.01
C GLU A 66 18.11 5.69 7.37
N LEU A 67 17.49 6.47 6.48
CA LEU A 67 18.15 7.57 5.76
C LEU A 67 18.23 8.87 6.56
N THR A 68 17.29 9.10 7.47
CA THR A 68 17.16 10.39 8.18
C THR A 68 17.50 10.32 9.66
N GLY A 69 17.53 9.11 10.25
CA GLY A 69 17.66 8.92 11.70
C GLY A 69 16.41 9.34 12.50
N LEU A 70 15.35 9.78 11.84
CA LEU A 70 14.07 10.12 12.49
C LEU A 70 13.29 8.83 12.77
N VAL A 71 12.53 8.82 13.88
CA VAL A 71 11.58 7.74 14.18
C VAL A 71 10.18 8.21 13.77
N ILE A 72 9.51 7.46 12.89
CA ILE A 72 8.14 7.74 12.49
C ILE A 72 7.21 7.13 13.55
N MET A 73 6.59 7.99 14.37
CA MET A 73 5.49 7.55 15.23
C MET A 73 4.32 7.07 14.37
N LYS A 74 3.94 5.81 14.56
CA LYS A 74 2.75 5.22 13.94
C LYS A 74 1.58 5.40 14.90
N ASP A 75 0.70 6.34 14.61
CA ASP A 75 -0.56 6.42 15.33
C ASP A 75 -1.40 5.19 15.02
N THR A 76 -1.63 4.36 16.03
CA THR A 76 -2.51 3.21 15.91
C THR A 76 -3.93 3.70 16.15
N ILE A 77 -4.65 4.07 15.09
CA ILE A 77 -6.09 4.32 15.21
C ILE A 77 -6.74 2.96 15.49
N LYS A 78 -7.00 2.66 16.77
CA LYS A 78 -7.96 1.61 17.13
C LYS A 78 -9.32 2.07 16.63
N SER A 79 -9.77 1.53 15.50
CA SER A 79 -11.15 1.75 15.05
C SER A 79 -12.09 1.19 16.10
N LYS A 80 -12.64 2.04 16.96
CA LYS A 80 -13.85 1.74 17.73
C LYS A 80 -15.03 1.73 16.75
N LEU A 81 -15.16 0.63 16.01
CA LEU A 81 -16.41 0.24 15.37
C LEU A 81 -17.04 -0.83 16.27
N GLU A 82 -17.45 -0.40 17.45
CA GLU A 82 -18.37 -1.15 18.30
C GLU A 82 -19.77 -0.65 17.93
N ARG A 83 -20.55 -1.51 17.28
CA ARG A 83 -22.01 -1.42 17.22
C ARG A 83 -22.58 -2.23 18.37
#